data_AF-A0AA43D857-F1
#
_entry.id   AF-A0AA43D857-F1
#
_cell.length_a   1.000
_cell.length_b   1.000
_cell.length_c   1.000
_cell.angle_alpha   90.00
_cell.angle_beta   90.00
_cell.angle_gamma   90.00
#
_symmetry.space_group_name_H-M   'P 1'
#
loop_
_entity.id
_entity.type
_entity.pdbx_description
1 polymer ?
#
loop_
_entity_poly.entity_id
_entity_poly.type
_entity_poly.pdbx_seq_one_letter_code
_entity_poly.pdbx_strand_id
1 'polypeptide(L)'
;MKWHNGQHMPNHPLGQGFDEFFGFCGGHWSNYFDTELEHNGEKVQTKGYITDILTDKALAFMENNKDSSFFCYVPYNAPHSPHQVPDEYFNKYKAKGLDDELASIYGMVDNIDVNVGRLLKKLDALGLDKETIVIFLTDNGPNGVRYNGGMKGIKGSVDEGGVRVPCFWRWPGIIKPGAINLP
;
A
#
# COMPACT_ATOMS: atom_id res chain seq x y z
N MET A 1 3.19 2.55 -7.87
CA MET A 1 2.66 1.31 -7.34
C MET A 1 3.54 0.17 -7.78
N LYS A 2 3.87 -0.74 -6.86
CA LYS A 2 4.75 -1.89 -7.13
C LYS A 2 4.00 -2.89 -8.00
N TRP A 3 4.59 -3.30 -9.12
CA TRP A 3 4.01 -4.36 -9.95
C TRP A 3 4.67 -5.73 -9.72
N HIS A 4 5.98 -5.85 -9.94
CA HIS A 4 6.76 -7.07 -9.70
C HIS A 4 6.32 -8.33 -10.47
N ASN A 5 5.56 -8.20 -11.56
CA ASN A 5 5.13 -9.32 -12.40
C ASN A 5 5.64 -9.22 -13.86
N GLY A 6 6.71 -8.46 -14.08
CA GLY A 6 7.33 -8.24 -15.40
C GLY A 6 7.14 -6.82 -15.92
N GLN A 7 8.16 -6.27 -16.57
CA GLN A 7 8.17 -4.89 -17.06
C GLN A 7 7.82 -4.75 -18.55
N HIS A 8 7.99 -5.82 -19.33
CA HIS A 8 7.77 -5.78 -20.77
C HIS A 8 6.39 -6.29 -21.13
N MET A 9 5.83 -5.82 -22.24
CA MET A 9 4.60 -6.38 -22.79
C MET A 9 4.82 -7.88 -23.13
N PRO A 10 3.83 -8.75 -22.85
CA PRO A 10 2.49 -8.44 -22.33
C PRO A 10 2.41 -8.34 -20.80
N ASN A 11 3.49 -8.64 -20.06
CA ASN A 11 3.49 -8.71 -18.60
C ASN A 11 3.44 -7.36 -17.87
N HIS A 12 3.71 -6.26 -18.57
CA HIS A 12 3.51 -4.90 -18.07
C HIS A 12 2.05 -4.68 -17.63
N PRO A 13 1.73 -3.86 -16.61
CA PRO A 13 0.34 -3.62 -16.17
C PRO A 13 -0.63 -3.28 -17.30
N LEU A 14 -0.21 -2.43 -18.24
CA LEU A 14 -1.02 -2.06 -19.43
C LEU A 14 -1.32 -3.25 -20.36
N GLY A 15 -0.50 -4.30 -20.34
CA GLY A 15 -0.75 -5.56 -21.06
C GLY A 15 -1.54 -6.58 -20.24
N GLN A 16 -1.89 -6.26 -18.99
CA GLN A 16 -2.59 -7.12 -18.04
C GLN A 16 -3.96 -6.56 -17.64
N GLY A 17 -4.53 -5.68 -18.47
CA GLY A 17 -5.90 -5.17 -18.31
C GLY A 17 -6.05 -3.92 -17.43
N PHE A 18 -4.96 -3.28 -17.03
CA PHE A 18 -5.03 -1.96 -16.40
C PHE A 18 -5.02 -0.85 -17.45
N ASP A 19 -6.02 0.02 -17.43
CA ASP A 19 -6.09 1.19 -18.32
C ASP A 19 -5.08 2.28 -17.93
N GLU A 20 -4.75 2.38 -16.64
CA GLU A 20 -3.79 3.33 -16.09
C GLU A 20 -2.83 2.63 -15.13
N PHE A 21 -1.54 2.96 -15.24
CA PHE A 21 -0.50 2.53 -14.34
C PHE A 21 0.42 3.69 -13.97
N PHE A 22 0.52 3.96 -12.66
CA PHE A 22 1.50 4.89 -12.11
C PHE A 22 2.37 4.18 -11.07
N GLY A 23 3.65 3.93 -11.38
CA GLY A 23 4.47 3.11 -10.51
C GLY A 23 5.80 2.65 -11.03
N PHE A 24 6.14 1.42 -10.68
CA PHE A 24 7.39 0.78 -11.09
C PHE A 24 7.21 -0.74 -11.18
N CYS A 25 7.94 -1.36 -12.11
CA CYS A 25 7.80 -2.79 -12.38
C CYS A 25 8.70 -3.70 -11.54
N GLY A 26 9.70 -3.16 -10.84
CA GLY A 26 10.60 -3.91 -9.97
C GLY A 26 9.93 -4.45 -8.70
N GLY A 27 10.56 -5.45 -8.08
CA GLY A 27 10.15 -5.99 -6.77
C GLY A 27 10.59 -5.16 -5.57
N HIS A 28 11.53 -4.24 -5.80
CA HIS A 28 12.16 -3.37 -4.83
C HIS A 28 12.35 -1.99 -5.46
N TRP A 29 12.30 -0.95 -4.64
CA TRP A 29 12.59 0.42 -5.04
C TRP A 29 13.57 1.03 -4.05
N SER A 30 14.72 1.48 -4.56
CA SER A 30 15.88 1.84 -3.72
C SER A 30 15.78 3.20 -3.04
N ASN A 31 14.82 4.04 -3.45
CA ASN A 31 14.68 5.39 -2.93
C ASN A 31 13.20 5.78 -2.81
N TYR A 32 12.78 6.15 -1.60
CA TYR A 32 11.41 6.55 -1.28
C TYR A 32 11.13 8.05 -1.45
N PHE A 33 12.16 8.88 -1.65
CA PHE A 33 12.00 10.34 -1.75
C PHE A 33 12.44 10.85 -3.10
N ASP A 34 11.63 11.73 -3.72
CA ASP A 34 12.00 12.40 -4.98
C ASP A 34 12.50 11.41 -6.05
N THR A 35 11.78 10.31 -6.22
CA THR A 35 12.21 9.18 -7.04
C THR A 35 11.61 9.23 -8.45
N GLU A 36 12.25 8.58 -9.41
CA GLU A 36 11.67 8.37 -10.74
C GLU A 36 10.62 7.25 -10.63
N LEU A 37 9.49 7.39 -11.31
CA LEU A 37 8.49 6.35 -11.51
C LEU A 37 8.14 6.31 -12.99
N GLU A 38 7.15 5.51 -13.37
CA GLU A 38 6.52 5.60 -14.68
C GLU A 38 5.03 5.92 -14.57
N HIS A 39 4.53 6.55 -15.63
CA HIS A 39 3.11 6.71 -15.90
C HIS A 39 2.86 6.18 -17.30
N ASN A 40 2.15 5.05 -17.39
CA ASN A 40 1.82 4.39 -18.65
C ASN A 40 3.04 4.16 -19.57
N GLY A 41 4.16 3.69 -19.01
CA GLY A 41 5.41 3.43 -19.73
C GLY A 41 6.35 4.63 -19.89
N GLU A 42 5.89 5.85 -19.59
CA GLU A 42 6.71 7.06 -19.65
C GLU A 42 7.32 7.39 -18.28
N LYS A 43 8.62 7.72 -18.25
CA LYS A 43 9.31 8.08 -17.01
C LYS A 43 8.80 9.40 -16.44
N VAL A 44 8.58 9.43 -15.13
CA VAL A 44 8.10 10.61 -14.40
C VAL A 44 8.98 10.81 -13.17
N GLN A 45 9.67 11.94 -13.12
CA GLN A 45 10.35 12.40 -11.90
C GLN A 45 9.30 12.89 -10.90
N THR A 46 9.33 12.36 -9.68
CA THR A 46 8.41 12.76 -8.61
C THR A 46 9.08 13.64 -7.57
N LYS A 47 8.26 14.26 -6.71
CA LYS A 47 8.71 15.05 -5.56
C LYS A 47 7.90 14.65 -4.32
N GLY A 48 8.58 14.38 -3.22
CA GLY A 48 8.00 13.93 -1.96
C GLY A 48 8.18 12.43 -1.71
N TYR A 49 7.42 11.92 -0.74
CA TYR A 49 7.47 10.54 -0.31
C TYR A 49 6.60 9.64 -1.20
N ILE A 50 7.15 8.52 -1.68
CA ILE A 50 6.51 7.65 -2.68
C ILE A 50 5.12 7.19 -2.24
N THR A 51 4.92 6.80 -0.98
CA THR A 51 3.60 6.35 -0.48
C THR A 51 2.54 7.44 -0.62
N ASP A 52 2.90 8.69 -0.32
CA ASP A 52 1.98 9.83 -0.45
C ASP A 52 1.67 10.11 -1.93
N ILE A 53 2.69 10.12 -2.79
CA ILE A 53 2.55 10.34 -4.23
C ILE A 53 1.64 9.27 -4.87
N LEU A 54 1.84 8.00 -4.52
CA LEU A 54 1.01 6.90 -5.04
C LEU A 54 -0.44 7.04 -4.57
N THR A 55 -0.65 7.53 -3.35
CA THR A 55 -1.98 7.82 -2.83
C THR A 55 -2.63 8.97 -3.58
N ASP A 56 -1.89 10.04 -3.86
CA ASP A 56 -2.40 11.19 -4.64
C ASP A 56 -2.89 10.75 -6.03
N LYS A 57 -2.19 9.82 -6.67
CA LYS A 57 -2.60 9.26 -7.95
C LYS A 57 -3.84 8.40 -7.84
N ALA A 58 -3.96 7.56 -6.82
CA ALA A 58 -5.18 6.81 -6.56
C ALA A 58 -6.38 7.74 -6.28
N LEU A 59 -6.19 8.81 -5.51
CA LEU A 59 -7.23 9.81 -5.22
C LEU A 59 -7.69 10.53 -6.49
N ALA A 60 -6.76 10.89 -7.38
CA ALA A 60 -7.07 11.49 -8.68
C ALA A 60 -7.82 10.51 -9.60
N PHE A 61 -7.39 9.24 -9.64
CA PHE A 61 -8.08 8.20 -10.38
C PHE A 61 -9.53 8.02 -9.91
N MET A 62 -9.76 7.95 -8.59
CA MET A 62 -11.12 7.84 -8.03
C MET A 62 -12.00 9.04 -8.39
N GLU A 63 -11.45 10.26 -8.31
CA GLU A 63 -12.18 11.49 -8.69
C GLU A 63 -12.55 11.48 -10.16
N ASN A 64 -11.60 11.16 -11.04
CA ASN A 64 -11.80 11.18 -12.49
C ASN A 64 -12.78 10.09 -12.96
N ASN A 65 -12.95 9.03 -12.19
CA ASN A 65 -13.82 7.90 -12.52
C ASN A 65 -15.08 7.84 -11.64
N LYS A 66 -15.40 8.88 -10.86
CA LYS A 66 -16.50 8.86 -9.89
C LYS A 66 -17.89 8.57 -10.48
N ASP A 67 -18.07 8.81 -11.78
CA ASP A 67 -19.34 8.62 -12.49
C ASP A 67 -19.45 7.24 -13.17
N SER A 68 -18.44 6.37 -12.98
CA SER A 68 -18.36 5.01 -13.53
C SER A 68 -17.91 4.01 -12.46
N SER A 69 -18.19 2.72 -12.68
CA SER A 69 -17.56 1.68 -11.85
C SER A 69 -16.06 1.59 -12.17
N PHE A 70 -15.23 1.44 -11.14
CA PHE A 70 -13.78 1.33 -11.31
C PHE A 70 -13.18 0.21 -10.46
N PHE A 71 -11.99 -0.24 -10.87
CA PHE A 71 -11.11 -1.06 -10.07
C PHE A 71 -9.82 -0.28 -9.81
N CYS A 72 -9.47 -0.04 -8.54
CA CYS A 72 -8.26 0.67 -8.14
C CYS A 72 -7.39 -0.25 -7.27
N TYR A 73 -6.23 -0.65 -7.78
CA TYR A 73 -5.28 -1.51 -7.09
C TYR A 73 -4.08 -0.69 -6.62
N VAL A 74 -3.89 -0.58 -5.29
CA VAL A 74 -2.86 0.29 -4.68
C VAL A 74 -1.81 -0.53 -3.92
N PRO A 75 -0.88 -1.23 -4.60
CA PRO A 75 0.20 -1.96 -3.96
C PRO A 75 1.32 -1.00 -3.55
N TYR A 76 1.25 -0.49 -2.32
CA TYR A 76 2.36 0.23 -1.71
C TYR A 76 3.59 -0.66 -1.60
N ASN A 77 4.76 -0.07 -1.79
CA ASN A 77 6.04 -0.75 -1.54
C ASN A 77 6.45 -0.66 -0.07
N ALA A 78 5.96 0.33 0.67
CA ALA A 78 6.12 0.38 2.12
C ALA A 78 5.45 -0.83 2.80
N PRO A 79 6.01 -1.39 3.90
CA PRO A 79 7.24 -0.97 4.57
C PRO A 79 8.48 -1.79 4.12
N HIS A 80 8.56 -2.20 2.84
CA HIS A 80 9.72 -2.95 2.34
C HIS A 80 11.00 -2.11 2.43
N SER A 81 12.14 -2.76 2.61
CA SER A 81 13.44 -2.08 2.58
C SER A 81 13.66 -1.30 1.27
N PRO A 82 14.51 -0.25 1.26
CA PRO A 82 15.14 0.36 2.44
C PRO A 82 14.12 1.07 3.36
N HIS A 83 14.39 1.08 4.67
CA HIS A 83 13.47 1.67 5.66
C HIS A 83 13.64 3.20 5.73
N GLN A 84 13.04 3.89 4.75
CA GLN A 84 13.05 5.33 4.59
C GLN A 84 11.65 5.88 4.85
N VAL A 85 11.54 6.89 5.71
CA VAL A 85 10.27 7.49 6.14
C VAL A 85 10.47 8.95 6.51
N PRO A 86 9.46 9.85 6.35
CA PRO A 86 9.61 11.23 6.80
C PRO A 86 9.88 11.33 8.31
N ASP A 87 10.66 12.33 8.70
CA ASP A 87 11.15 12.52 10.07
C ASP A 87 10.04 12.54 11.12
N GLU A 88 8.88 13.11 10.81
CA GLU A 88 7.74 13.17 11.74
C GLU A 88 7.28 11.78 12.19
N TYR A 89 7.25 10.81 11.27
CA TYR A 89 6.88 9.44 11.56
C TYR A 89 8.01 8.71 12.28
N PHE A 90 9.27 8.86 11.81
CA PHE A 90 10.43 8.27 12.50
C PHE A 90 10.52 8.74 13.96
N ASN A 91 10.48 10.04 14.18
CA ASN A 91 10.63 10.67 15.49
C ASN A 91 9.51 10.26 16.46
N LYS A 92 8.27 10.08 15.98
CA LYS A 92 7.15 9.57 16.78
C LYS A 92 7.45 8.21 17.41
N TYR A 93 8.05 7.29 16.67
CA TYR A 93 8.37 5.96 17.17
C TYR A 93 9.73 5.92 17.89
N LYS A 94 10.68 6.76 17.48
CA LYS A 94 11.95 6.92 18.19
C LYS A 94 11.74 7.44 19.61
N ALA A 95 10.83 8.41 19.79
CA ALA A 95 10.44 8.93 21.10
C ALA A 95 9.76 7.88 22.00
N LYS A 96 9.28 6.76 21.43
CA LYS A 96 8.75 5.60 22.19
C LYS A 96 9.82 4.58 22.58
N GLY A 97 11.09 4.86 22.30
CA GLY A 97 12.22 4.02 22.69
C GLY A 97 12.52 2.86 21.73
N LEU A 98 12.00 2.89 20.50
CA LEU A 98 12.37 1.89 19.49
C LEU A 98 13.77 2.16 18.92
N ASP A 99 14.43 1.09 18.46
CA ASP A 99 15.64 1.24 17.64
C ASP A 99 15.31 1.89 16.28
N ASP A 100 16.35 2.32 15.56
CA ASP A 100 16.18 3.10 14.32
C ASP A 100 15.46 2.29 13.23
N GLU A 101 15.70 0.98 13.16
CA GLU A 101 15.08 0.13 12.15
C GLU A 101 13.59 -0.02 12.41
N LEU A 102 13.18 -0.38 13.63
CA LEU A 102 11.78 -0.49 14.01
C LEU A 102 11.06 0.86 14.01
N ALA A 103 11.73 1.94 14.41
CA ALA A 103 11.16 3.28 14.33
C ALA A 103 10.85 3.67 12.88
N SER A 104 11.75 3.38 11.95
CA SER A 104 11.51 3.60 10.52
C SER A 104 10.38 2.72 10.00
N ILE A 105 10.41 1.40 10.23
CA ILE A 105 9.38 0.47 9.75
C ILE A 105 7.99 0.85 10.27
N TYR A 106 7.87 1.14 11.58
CA TYR A 106 6.59 1.50 12.17
C TYR A 106 6.13 2.89 11.71
N GLY A 107 7.06 3.82 11.47
CA GLY A 107 6.76 5.08 10.80
C GLY A 107 6.19 4.88 9.40
N MET A 108 6.75 3.97 8.60
CA MET A 108 6.24 3.66 7.26
C MET A 108 4.82 3.07 7.33
N VAL A 109 4.55 2.20 8.30
CA VAL A 109 3.22 1.64 8.55
C VAL A 109 2.22 2.72 8.98
N ASP A 110 2.64 3.66 9.82
CA ASP A 110 1.83 4.81 10.24
C ASP A 110 1.48 5.73 9.07
N ASN A 111 2.43 5.97 8.16
CA ASN A 111 2.15 6.70 6.91
C ASN A 111 1.18 5.94 5.99
N ILE A 112 1.24 4.60 5.92
CA ILE A 112 0.22 3.80 5.22
C ILE A 112 -1.17 4.03 5.84
N ASP A 113 -1.28 4.01 7.17
CA ASP A 113 -2.55 4.24 7.87
C ASP A 113 -3.15 5.61 7.53
N VAL A 114 -2.32 6.66 7.57
CA VAL A 114 -2.72 8.02 7.15
C VAL A 114 -3.25 8.02 5.72
N ASN A 115 -2.54 7.37 4.78
CA ASN A 115 -2.91 7.34 3.38
C ASN A 115 -4.16 6.49 3.09
N VAL A 116 -4.34 5.36 3.78
CA VAL A 116 -5.60 4.60 3.74
C VAL A 116 -6.75 5.48 4.25
N GLY A 117 -6.53 6.23 5.33
CA GLY A 117 -7.49 7.22 5.82
C GLY A 117 -7.88 8.27 4.76
N ARG A 118 -6.92 8.74 3.95
CA ARG A 118 -7.17 9.66 2.82
C ARG A 118 -8.04 9.02 1.74
N LEU A 119 -7.75 7.78 1.36
CA LEU A 119 -8.54 7.02 0.38
C LEU A 119 -9.99 6.84 0.85
N LEU A 120 -10.19 6.43 2.12
CA LEU A 120 -11.52 6.23 2.68
C LEU A 120 -12.32 7.55 2.76
N LYS A 121 -11.67 8.66 3.16
CA LYS A 121 -12.28 9.99 3.17
C LYS A 121 -12.66 10.46 1.77
N LYS A 122 -11.89 10.10 0.75
CA LYS A 122 -12.21 10.44 -0.64
C LYS A 122 -13.45 9.73 -1.14
N LEU A 123 -13.58 8.43 -0.85
CA LEU A 123 -14.80 7.68 -1.17
C LEU A 123 -16.04 8.28 -0.50
N ASP A 124 -15.92 8.66 0.78
CA ASP A 124 -16.99 9.34 1.52
C ASP A 124 -17.34 10.71 0.89
N ALA A 125 -16.33 11.54 0.60
CA ALA A 125 -16.52 12.85 -0.02
C ALA A 125 -17.14 12.78 -1.43
N LEU A 126 -16.86 11.71 -2.18
CA LEU A 126 -17.44 11.42 -3.49
C LEU A 126 -18.84 10.78 -3.41
N GLY A 127 -19.30 10.40 -2.21
CA GLY A 127 -20.57 9.67 -2.04
C GLY A 127 -20.55 8.22 -2.52
N LEU A 128 -19.36 7.63 -2.69
CA LEU A 128 -19.15 6.28 -3.23
C LEU A 128 -18.97 5.21 -2.15
N ASP A 129 -18.93 5.60 -0.87
CA ASP A 129 -18.56 4.72 0.24
C ASP A 129 -19.47 3.49 0.37
N LYS A 130 -20.78 3.64 0.16
CA LYS A 130 -21.77 2.54 0.26
C LYS A 130 -21.74 1.59 -0.93
N GLU A 131 -21.22 2.02 -2.07
CA GLU A 131 -21.17 1.24 -3.31
C GLU A 131 -19.79 0.68 -3.61
N THR A 132 -18.79 1.01 -2.77
CA THR A 132 -17.42 0.56 -2.94
C THR A 132 -17.05 -0.49 -1.89
N ILE A 133 -16.56 -1.64 -2.34
CA ILE A 133 -15.81 -2.57 -1.50
C ILE A 133 -14.35 -2.16 -1.44
N VAL A 134 -13.81 -2.02 -0.23
CA VAL A 134 -12.39 -1.77 0.03
C VAL A 134 -11.81 -3.01 0.71
N ILE A 135 -10.74 -3.55 0.12
CA ILE A 135 -9.99 -4.69 0.68
C ILE A 135 -8.58 -4.20 0.98
N PHE A 136 -8.15 -4.35 2.23
CA PHE A 136 -6.78 -4.11 2.66
C PHE A 136 -6.14 -5.43 3.06
N LEU A 137 -4.93 -5.70 2.58
CA LEU A 137 -4.16 -6.88 2.92
C LEU A 137 -2.65 -6.64 2.73
N THR A 138 -1.81 -7.52 3.27
CA THR A 138 -0.36 -7.52 3.00
C THR A 138 0.03 -8.66 2.05
N ASP A 139 1.15 -8.52 1.33
CA ASP A 139 1.61 -9.50 0.34
C ASP A 139 2.22 -10.78 0.98
N ASN A 140 2.81 -10.64 2.15
CA ASN A 140 3.41 -11.70 2.96
C ASN A 140 3.53 -11.25 4.43
N GLY A 141 4.02 -12.15 5.29
CA GLY A 141 4.50 -11.81 6.63
C GLY A 141 5.70 -10.86 6.65
N PRO A 142 6.15 -10.39 7.83
CA PRO A 142 7.22 -9.39 7.93
C PRO A 142 8.58 -9.94 7.50
N ASN A 143 9.41 -9.08 6.88
CA ASN A 143 10.81 -9.40 6.62
C ASN A 143 11.68 -9.04 7.83
N GLY A 144 12.14 -10.04 8.60
CA GLY A 144 12.90 -9.84 9.84
C GLY A 144 12.04 -10.02 11.09
N VAL A 145 12.69 -10.12 12.26
CA VAL A 145 12.02 -10.40 13.53
C VAL A 145 11.38 -9.12 14.07
N ARG A 146 10.05 -9.05 13.98
CA ARG A 146 9.21 -7.99 14.55
C ARG A 146 7.82 -8.53 14.86
N TYR A 147 6.94 -7.67 15.37
CA TYR A 147 5.57 -8.07 15.69
C TYR A 147 4.86 -8.71 14.49
N ASN A 148 4.41 -9.95 14.67
CA ASN A 148 3.62 -10.73 13.71
C ASN A 148 2.43 -11.43 14.39
N GLY A 149 2.00 -10.94 15.56
CA GLY A 149 0.93 -11.56 16.35
C GLY A 149 1.34 -12.84 17.10
N GLY A 150 2.64 -13.06 17.33
CA GLY A 150 3.14 -14.26 18.03
C GLY A 150 3.16 -15.52 17.16
N MET A 151 3.02 -15.37 15.85
CA MET A 151 3.02 -16.48 14.91
C MET A 151 4.45 -16.99 14.67
N LYS A 152 4.58 -18.27 14.34
CA LYS A 152 5.87 -18.87 13.98
C LYS A 152 6.29 -18.42 12.58
N GLY A 153 7.57 -18.11 12.39
CA GLY A 153 8.14 -17.78 11.08
C GLY A 153 7.93 -16.33 10.64
N ILE A 154 8.57 -15.98 9.52
CA ILE A 154 8.62 -14.65 8.90
C ILE A 154 8.58 -14.78 7.37
N LYS A 155 8.68 -13.68 6.62
CA LYS A 155 8.74 -13.67 5.15
C LYS A 155 9.66 -14.76 4.60
N GLY A 156 9.16 -15.52 3.62
CA GLY A 156 9.88 -16.63 2.98
C GLY A 156 9.71 -17.98 3.69
N SER A 157 9.11 -18.02 4.89
CA SER A 157 8.72 -19.27 5.55
C SER A 157 7.31 -19.72 5.14
N VAL A 158 7.04 -21.02 5.30
CA VAL A 158 5.70 -21.63 5.13
C VAL A 158 4.90 -21.66 6.43
N ASP A 159 5.48 -21.18 7.53
CA ASP A 159 4.78 -21.08 8.81
C ASP A 159 3.81 -19.89 8.81
N GLU A 160 2.84 -19.87 9.72
CA GLU A 160 1.78 -18.84 9.80
C GLU A 160 2.32 -17.40 9.74
N GLY A 161 3.42 -17.10 10.42
CA GLY A 161 4.03 -15.77 10.42
C GLY A 161 4.65 -15.35 9.09
N GLY A 162 4.81 -16.27 8.13
CA GLY A 162 5.21 -16.01 6.75
C GLY A 162 4.05 -15.86 5.77
N VAL A 163 2.97 -16.64 5.97
CA VAL A 163 1.88 -16.79 4.97
C VAL A 163 0.52 -16.24 5.41
N ARG A 164 0.25 -16.14 6.72
CA ARG A 164 -0.99 -15.59 7.25
C ARG A 164 -0.85 -14.08 7.44
N VAL A 165 -1.67 -13.33 6.72
CA VAL A 165 -1.60 -11.87 6.66
C VAL A 165 -2.87 -11.21 7.20
N PRO A 166 -2.78 -9.97 7.72
CA PRO A 166 -3.96 -9.15 7.97
C PRO A 166 -4.76 -8.99 6.66
N CYS A 167 -6.08 -9.12 6.75
CA CYS A 167 -6.99 -8.92 5.63
C CYS A 167 -8.29 -8.31 6.16
N PHE A 168 -8.60 -7.08 5.74
CA PHE A 168 -9.78 -6.33 6.18
C PHE A 168 -10.64 -5.98 4.98
N TRP A 169 -11.94 -6.20 5.12
CA TRP A 169 -12.94 -5.93 4.10
C TRP A 169 -13.90 -4.89 4.64
N ARG A 170 -14.14 -3.83 3.88
CA ARG A 170 -15.07 -2.76 4.23
C ARG A 170 -16.00 -2.52 3.05
N TRP A 171 -17.30 -2.72 3.24
CA TRP A 171 -18.34 -2.33 2.30
C TRP A 171 -19.60 -1.92 3.07
N PRO A 172 -19.73 -0.65 3.48
CA PRO A 172 -20.81 -0.17 4.34
C PRO A 172 -22.24 -0.48 3.84
N GLY A 173 -22.44 -0.53 2.52
CA GLY A 173 -23.74 -0.87 1.94
C GLY A 173 -24.13 -2.35 2.09
N ILE A 174 -23.19 -3.26 2.38
CA ILE A 174 -23.42 -4.72 2.38
C ILE A 174 -22.89 -5.40 3.65
N ILE A 175 -21.65 -5.13 4.05
CA ILE A 175 -20.98 -5.78 5.17
C ILE A 175 -21.32 -5.07 6.48
N LYS A 176 -21.86 -5.83 7.45
CA LYS A 176 -22.12 -5.32 8.81
C LYS A 176 -20.79 -4.98 9.51
N PRO A 177 -20.66 -3.79 10.12
CA PRO A 177 -19.48 -3.43 10.90
C PRO A 177 -19.18 -4.44 12.01
N GLY A 178 -17.89 -4.72 12.25
CA GLY A 178 -17.46 -5.65 13.29
C GLY A 178 -17.70 -7.13 12.97
N ALA A 179 -18.09 -7.48 11.74
CA ALA A 179 -18.13 -8.86 11.30
C ALA A 179 -16.72 -9.45 11.33
N ILE A 180 -16.53 -10.50 12.12
CA ILE A 180 -15.28 -11.26 12.18
C ILE A 180 -15.58 -12.63 11.60
N ASN A 181 -14.89 -12.99 10.51
CA ASN A 181 -14.89 -14.34 9.99
C ASN A 181 -13.60 -15.02 10.47
N LEU A 182 -13.66 -15.69 11.62
CA LEU A 182 -12.57 -16.57 12.06
C LEU A 182 -12.76 -17.93 11.38
N PRO A 183 -11.69 -18.53 10.82
CA PRO A 183 -11.72 -19.94 10.45
C PRO A 183 -11.94 -20.84 11.67
#